data_AF-A0A0H2RLC7-F1
#
_entry.id   AF-A0A0H2RLC7-F1
#
_cell.length_a   1.000
_cell.length_b   1.000
_cell.length_c   1.000
_cell.angle_alpha   90.00
_cell.angle_beta   90.00
_cell.angle_gamma   90.00
#
_symmetry.space_group_name_H-M   'P 1'
#
loop_
_entity.id
_entity.type
_entity.pdbx_description
1 polymer ?
#
loop_
_entity_poly.entity_id
_entity_poly.type
_entity_poly.pdbx_seq_one_letter_code
_entity_poly.pdbx_strand_id
1 'polypeptide(L)'
;MMNFVLAMLKYPDVQRRAQDEIDNVIGKDRLPSFEDKEQLPYVNALCVELLRWQVINPLGVTHVAAEDDVYCGFRIPAGTMIMPNTWAMARDDDLYPDPLNFKPERWLPGGSSFNSLRPEEYVFGYGRRLCPGQVWAEHMIFIAAVSLLAVFNIEKALDLKGNPIPLNEDHKPAIVRLLGPSKCAITPRSEKAASLVRDIAP
;
A
#
# COMPACT_ATOMS: atom_id res chain seq x y z
N MET A 1 3.35 -5.99 -2.28
CA MET A 1 4.75 -5.70 -1.92
C MET A 1 5.57 -4.97 -2.99
N MET A 2 5.42 -5.23 -4.30
CA MET A 2 6.17 -4.46 -5.31
C MET A 2 5.89 -2.95 -5.27
N ASN A 3 4.62 -2.55 -5.15
CA ASN A 3 4.23 -1.15 -4.98
C ASN A 3 4.77 -0.53 -3.68
N PHE A 4 4.94 -1.33 -2.63
CA PHE A 4 5.56 -0.88 -1.39
C PHE A 4 7.04 -0.55 -1.61
N VAL A 5 7.78 -1.46 -2.25
CA VAL A 5 9.19 -1.21 -2.64
C VAL A 5 9.28 0.04 -3.51
N LEU A 6 8.41 0.18 -4.52
CA LEU A 6 8.36 1.39 -5.35
C LEU A 6 8.14 2.67 -4.52
N ALA A 7 7.23 2.63 -3.55
CA ALA A 7 7.00 3.77 -2.66
C ALA A 7 8.25 4.11 -1.84
N MET A 8 8.94 3.11 -1.28
CA MET A 8 10.17 3.34 -0.50
C MET A 8 11.30 3.92 -1.35
N LEU A 9 11.38 3.53 -2.63
CA LEU A 9 12.35 4.05 -3.59
C LEU A 9 12.03 5.48 -4.05
N LYS A 10 10.74 5.83 -4.15
CA LYS A 10 10.27 7.14 -4.62
C LYS A 10 10.22 8.17 -3.50
N TYR A 11 9.98 7.73 -2.26
CA TYR A 11 9.81 8.56 -1.07
C TYR A 11 10.73 8.08 0.07
N PRO A 12 12.05 8.30 -0.04
CA PRO A 12 13.01 7.84 0.97
C PRO A 12 12.78 8.46 2.35
N ASP A 13 12.21 9.67 2.44
CA ASP A 13 11.86 10.30 3.72
C ASP A 13 10.71 9.57 4.42
N VAL A 14 9.77 9.01 3.64
CA VAL A 14 8.68 8.19 4.19
C VAL A 14 9.23 6.89 4.76
N GLN A 15 10.16 6.25 4.05
CA GLN A 15 10.88 5.07 4.54
C GLN A 15 11.62 5.38 5.86
N ARG A 16 12.38 6.47 5.89
CA ARG A 16 13.17 6.87 7.08
C ARG A 16 12.27 7.14 8.28
N ARG A 17 11.19 7.90 8.10
CA ARG A 17 10.24 8.19 9.19
C ARG A 17 9.58 6.93 9.75
N ALA A 18 9.27 5.95 8.90
CA ALA A 18 8.73 4.68 9.35
C ALA A 18 9.77 3.84 10.10
N GLN A 19 11.02 3.82 9.61
CA GLN A 19 12.15 3.19 10.30
C GLN A 19 12.41 3.82 11.68
N ASP A 20 12.32 5.14 11.79
CA ASP A 20 12.50 5.86 13.06
C ASP A 20 11.38 5.52 14.05
N GLU A 21 10.12 5.43 13.61
CA GLU A 21 9.01 4.97 14.46
C GLU A 21 9.25 3.55 14.97
N ILE A 22 9.65 2.63 14.10
CA ILE A 22 9.96 1.25 14.46
C ILE A 22 11.10 1.19 15.48
N ASP A 23 12.20 1.91 15.24
CA ASP A 23 13.35 1.94 16.15
C ASP A 23 12.97 2.50 17.53
N ASN A 24 12.09 3.49 17.60
CA ASN A 24 11.67 4.12 18.86
C ASN A 24 10.69 3.25 19.66
N VAL A 25 9.80 2.53 18.99
CA VAL A 25 8.73 1.75 19.64
C VAL A 25 9.15 0.31 19.93
N ILE A 26 9.76 -0.36 18.94
CA ILE A 26 10.13 -1.78 19.04
C ILE A 26 11.58 -1.94 19.51
N GLY A 27 12.47 -1.01 19.14
CA GLY A 27 13.91 -1.14 19.35
C GLY A 27 14.60 -1.98 18.29
N LYS A 28 15.81 -2.47 18.60
CA LYS A 28 16.72 -3.16 17.66
C LYS A 28 17.08 -4.59 18.07
N ASP A 29 16.40 -5.12 19.07
CA ASP A 29 16.74 -6.41 19.70
C ASP A 29 15.82 -7.57 19.30
N ARG A 30 14.71 -7.30 18.61
CA ARG A 30 13.80 -8.33 18.09
C ARG A 30 13.20 -7.92 16.76
N LEU A 31 12.64 -8.89 16.05
CA LEU A 31 11.80 -8.61 14.89
C LEU A 31 10.41 -8.10 15.31
N PRO A 32 9.74 -7.29 14.47
CA PRO A 32 8.35 -6.90 14.68
C PRO A 32 7.38 -8.08 14.65
N SER A 33 6.24 -7.94 15.32
CA SER A 33 5.13 -8.90 15.32
C SER A 33 3.79 -8.19 15.03
N PHE A 34 2.70 -8.95 14.94
CA PHE A 34 1.36 -8.38 14.80
C PHE A 34 0.91 -7.56 16.03
N GLU A 35 1.46 -7.86 17.21
CA GLU A 35 1.13 -7.17 18.47
C GLU A 35 1.62 -5.71 18.49
N ASP A 36 2.62 -5.41 17.66
CA ASP A 36 3.18 -4.06 17.54
C ASP A 36 2.27 -3.11 16.75
N LYS A 37 1.25 -3.63 16.05
CA LYS A 37 0.44 -2.86 15.11
C LYS A 37 -0.14 -1.60 15.75
N GLU A 38 -0.76 -1.69 16.91
CA GLU A 38 -1.43 -0.53 17.54
C GLU A 38 -0.45 0.58 17.96
N GLN A 39 0.83 0.24 18.14
CA GLN A 39 1.86 1.17 18.60
C GLN A 39 2.62 1.85 17.46
N LEU A 40 2.33 1.51 16.20
CA LEU A 40 3.01 2.02 15.00
C LEU A 40 2.05 2.84 14.10
N PRO A 41 1.52 3.97 14.57
CA PRO A 41 0.51 4.73 13.83
C PRO A 41 0.98 5.17 12.44
N TYR A 42 2.26 5.53 12.27
CA TYR A 42 2.79 5.93 10.97
C TYR A 42 2.96 4.75 10.01
N VAL A 43 3.44 3.59 10.47
CA VAL A 43 3.50 2.37 9.63
C VAL A 43 2.09 1.94 9.22
N ASN A 44 1.09 2.02 10.10
CA ASN A 44 -0.31 1.76 9.72
C ASN A 44 -0.78 2.75 8.64
N ALA A 45 -0.58 4.04 8.86
CA ALA A 45 -0.92 5.08 7.90
C ALA A 45 -0.25 4.86 6.53
N LEU A 46 0.98 4.36 6.52
CA LEU A 46 1.71 3.99 5.30
C LEU A 46 1.03 2.83 4.57
N CYS A 47 0.59 1.81 5.30
CA CYS A 47 -0.15 0.68 4.74
C CYS A 47 -1.50 1.10 4.15
N VAL A 48 -2.23 1.98 4.83
CA VAL A 48 -3.48 2.59 4.33
C VAL A 48 -3.21 3.36 3.03
N GLU A 49 -2.19 4.22 3.04
CA GLU A 49 -1.85 5.01 1.86
C GLU A 49 -1.41 4.14 0.68
N LEU A 50 -0.80 2.98 0.93
CA LEU A 50 -0.39 2.05 -0.13
C LEU A 50 -1.60 1.50 -0.89
N LEU A 51 -2.68 1.18 -0.17
CA LEU A 51 -3.93 0.71 -0.75
C LEU A 51 -4.60 1.78 -1.63
N ARG A 52 -4.58 3.05 -1.18
CA ARG A 52 -5.11 4.19 -1.94
C ARG A 52 -4.25 4.51 -3.17
N TRP A 53 -2.94 4.66 -2.97
CA TRP A 53 -2.02 5.17 -3.98
C TRP A 53 -1.93 4.24 -5.20
N GLN A 54 -1.84 2.93 -4.96
CA GLN A 54 -1.72 1.91 -6.01
C GLN A 54 -2.82 0.84 -5.85
N VAL A 55 -4.04 1.23 -6.19
CA VAL A 55 -5.20 0.33 -6.25
C VAL A 55 -4.89 -0.87 -7.16
N ILE A 56 -5.07 -2.07 -6.61
CA ILE A 56 -4.74 -3.33 -7.29
C ILE A 56 -5.73 -3.62 -8.44
N ASN A 57 -7.01 -3.31 -8.25
CA ASN A 57 -8.06 -3.48 -9.27
C ASN A 57 -8.71 -2.12 -9.61
N PRO A 58 -8.17 -1.35 -10.56
CA PRO A 58 -8.65 0.00 -10.91
C PRO A 58 -10.14 0.10 -11.22
N LEU A 59 -10.71 -0.93 -11.83
CA LEU A 59 -12.13 -1.01 -12.19
C LEU A 59 -12.91 -2.02 -11.33
N GLY A 60 -12.35 -2.38 -10.17
CA GLY A 60 -12.87 -3.42 -9.28
C GLY A 60 -13.10 -4.77 -9.97
N VAL A 61 -14.06 -5.53 -9.45
CA VAL A 61 -14.58 -6.73 -10.11
C VAL A 61 -15.92 -6.35 -10.72
N THR A 62 -16.12 -6.63 -12.01
CA THR A 62 -17.38 -6.31 -12.70
C THR A 62 -18.57 -6.99 -12.04
N HIS A 63 -19.61 -6.20 -11.75
CA HIS A 63 -20.92 -6.67 -11.30
C HIS A 63 -21.91 -6.72 -12.47
N VAL A 64 -23.03 -7.41 -12.27
CA VAL A 64 -24.15 -7.43 -13.23
C VAL A 64 -25.44 -7.14 -12.47
N ALA A 65 -26.26 -6.23 -12.98
CA ALA A 65 -27.59 -5.94 -12.45
C ALA A 65 -28.46 -7.19 -12.59
N ALA A 66 -28.98 -7.72 -11.48
CA ALA A 66 -29.81 -8.94 -11.50
C ALA A 66 -31.23 -8.68 -12.01
N GLU A 67 -31.71 -7.45 -11.81
CA GLU A 67 -33.03 -6.95 -12.20
C GLU A 67 -32.91 -5.50 -12.65
N ASP A 68 -34.00 -4.94 -13.19
CA ASP A 68 -34.08 -3.54 -13.53
C ASP A 68 -33.99 -2.68 -12.25
N ASP A 69 -33.14 -1.66 -12.27
CA ASP A 69 -32.90 -0.75 -11.15
C ASP A 69 -32.87 0.72 -11.64
N VAL A 70 -32.90 1.66 -10.69
CA VAL A 70 -32.74 3.09 -10.94
C VAL A 70 -31.75 3.68 -9.95
N TYR A 71 -30.65 4.24 -10.47
CA TYR A 71 -29.63 4.91 -9.67
C TYR A 71 -29.44 6.34 -10.13
N CYS A 72 -29.52 7.31 -9.21
CA CYS A 72 -29.41 8.75 -9.50
C CYS A 72 -30.30 9.22 -10.66
N GLY A 73 -31.51 8.64 -10.79
CA GLY A 73 -32.46 8.95 -11.86
C GLY A 73 -32.19 8.24 -13.20
N PHE A 74 -31.13 7.44 -13.30
CA PHE A 74 -30.81 6.65 -14.49
C PHE A 74 -31.33 5.22 -14.36
N ARG A 75 -32.06 4.74 -15.37
CA ARG A 75 -32.48 3.34 -15.46
C ARG A 75 -31.29 2.44 -15.78
N ILE A 76 -31.12 1.38 -15.00
CA ILE A 76 -30.13 0.32 -15.17
C ILE A 76 -30.89 -0.99 -15.44
N PRO A 77 -31.02 -1.43 -16.71
CA PRO A 77 -31.72 -2.68 -17.02
C PRO A 77 -31.03 -3.91 -16.41
N ALA A 78 -31.81 -4.96 -16.15
CA ALA A 78 -31.29 -6.27 -15.81
C ALA A 78 -30.26 -6.75 -16.86
N GLY A 79 -29.18 -7.38 -16.41
CA GLY A 79 -28.06 -7.82 -17.25
C GLY A 79 -27.02 -6.73 -17.55
N THR A 80 -27.22 -5.49 -17.11
CA THR A 80 -26.22 -4.43 -17.28
C THR A 80 -24.95 -4.72 -16.48
N MET A 81 -23.79 -4.66 -17.13
CA MET A 81 -22.50 -4.73 -16.46
C MET A 81 -22.19 -3.41 -15.75
N ILE A 82 -21.75 -3.51 -14.50
CA ILE A 82 -21.41 -2.37 -13.64
C ILE A 82 -19.93 -2.51 -13.25
N MET A 83 -19.12 -1.54 -13.63
CA MET A 83 -17.69 -1.50 -13.34
C MET A 83 -17.38 -0.32 -12.41
N PRO A 84 -17.08 -0.57 -11.13
CA PRO A 84 -16.75 0.51 -10.20
C PRO A 84 -15.39 1.12 -10.54
N ASN A 85 -15.32 2.43 -10.73
CA ASN A 85 -14.05 3.11 -11.00
C ASN A 85 -13.29 3.42 -9.70
N THR A 86 -12.80 2.37 -9.05
CA THR A 86 -12.02 2.41 -7.82
C THR A 86 -10.77 3.30 -7.95
N TRP A 87 -10.17 3.36 -9.14
CA TRP A 87 -9.03 4.23 -9.42
C TRP A 87 -9.36 5.71 -9.34
N ALA A 88 -10.51 6.12 -9.90
CA ALA A 88 -11.01 7.49 -9.79
C ALA A 88 -11.39 7.82 -8.35
N MET A 89 -12.08 6.91 -7.65
CA MET A 89 -12.41 7.09 -6.23
C MET A 89 -11.15 7.35 -5.40
N ALA A 90 -10.09 6.56 -5.58
CA ALA A 90 -8.83 6.74 -4.85
C ALA A 90 -8.05 8.01 -5.22
N ARG A 91 -8.50 8.74 -6.25
CA ARG A 91 -7.91 9.98 -6.78
C ARG A 91 -8.82 11.19 -6.73
N ASP A 92 -9.96 11.05 -6.05
CA ASP A 92 -10.83 12.15 -5.73
C ASP A 92 -10.05 13.17 -4.87
N ASP A 93 -9.82 14.37 -5.42
CA ASP A 93 -9.04 15.42 -4.81
C ASP A 93 -9.79 16.16 -3.70
N ASP A 94 -11.12 16.08 -3.69
CA ASP A 94 -11.96 16.57 -2.58
C ASP A 94 -11.78 15.69 -1.34
N LEU A 95 -11.65 14.37 -1.53
CA LEU A 95 -11.41 13.41 -0.44
C LEU A 95 -9.93 13.29 -0.06
N TYR A 96 -9.04 13.33 -1.05
CA TYR A 96 -7.61 13.08 -0.90
C TYR A 96 -6.79 14.18 -1.56
N PRO A 97 -6.56 15.32 -0.88
CA PRO A 97 -5.73 16.39 -1.41
C PRO A 97 -4.35 15.89 -1.84
N ASP A 98 -3.92 16.34 -3.02
CA ASP A 98 -2.72 15.85 -3.70
C ASP A 98 -2.69 14.30 -3.83
N PRO A 99 -3.65 13.72 -4.58
CA PRO A 99 -3.89 12.28 -4.57
C PRO A 99 -2.82 11.47 -5.30
N LEU A 100 -2.01 12.09 -6.15
CA LEU A 100 -0.97 11.40 -6.92
C LEU A 100 0.29 11.12 -6.10
N ASN A 101 0.52 11.90 -5.04
CA ASN A 101 1.64 11.73 -4.13
C ASN A 101 1.32 10.72 -3.02
N PHE A 102 2.36 9.99 -2.60
CA PHE A 102 2.27 9.03 -1.51
C PHE A 102 2.53 9.73 -0.18
N LYS A 103 1.48 9.96 0.61
CA LYS A 103 1.54 10.76 1.85
C LYS A 103 0.87 10.03 3.01
N PRO A 104 1.57 9.14 3.73
CA PRO A 104 1.01 8.46 4.90
C PRO A 104 0.43 9.42 5.94
N GLU A 105 1.04 10.59 6.13
CA GLU A 105 0.62 11.59 7.11
C GLU A 105 -0.82 12.08 6.95
N ARG A 106 -1.44 11.92 5.76
CA ARG A 106 -2.85 12.27 5.56
C ARG A 106 -3.81 11.48 6.47
N TRP A 107 -3.37 10.31 6.93
CA TRP A 107 -4.16 9.37 7.73
C TRP A 107 -3.92 9.46 9.23
N LEU A 108 -2.93 10.27 9.66
CA LEU A 108 -2.65 10.53 11.06
C LEU A 108 -3.66 11.53 11.66
N PRO A 109 -3.81 11.59 13.00
CA PRO A 109 -4.64 12.59 13.65
C PRO A 109 -4.31 14.02 13.19
N GLY A 110 -5.32 14.75 12.73
CA GLY A 110 -5.16 16.09 12.16
C GLY A 110 -4.65 16.14 10.71
N GLY A 111 -4.42 14.99 10.08
CA GLY A 111 -4.05 14.88 8.67
C GLY A 111 -5.21 15.26 7.72
N SER A 112 -4.87 15.62 6.48
CA SER A 112 -5.82 16.16 5.49
C SER A 112 -6.93 15.18 5.08
N SER A 113 -6.76 13.89 5.31
CA SER A 113 -7.73 12.84 4.98
C SER A 113 -8.10 12.00 6.19
N PHE A 114 -7.87 12.49 7.41
CA PHE A 114 -8.07 11.73 8.64
C PHE A 114 -9.52 11.21 8.80
N ASN A 115 -10.49 12.04 8.42
CA ASN A 115 -11.92 11.77 8.45
C ASN A 115 -12.51 11.42 7.07
N SER A 116 -11.67 11.29 6.03
CA SER A 116 -12.12 10.89 4.70
C SER A 116 -12.44 9.39 4.68
N LEU A 117 -13.18 8.95 3.65
CA LEU A 117 -13.40 7.53 3.38
C LEU A 117 -12.07 6.78 3.34
N ARG A 118 -12.02 5.60 3.98
CA ARG A 118 -10.79 4.80 4.05
C ARG A 118 -10.67 3.90 2.80
N PRO A 119 -9.47 3.72 2.22
CA PRO A 119 -9.30 2.88 1.05
C PRO A 119 -9.79 1.45 1.23
N GLU A 120 -9.64 0.90 2.44
CA GLU A 120 -10.13 -0.40 2.86
C GLU A 120 -11.64 -0.60 2.58
N GLU A 121 -12.42 0.48 2.58
CA GLU A 121 -13.88 0.44 2.36
C GLU A 121 -14.27 0.26 0.89
N TYR A 122 -13.34 0.45 -0.06
CA TYR A 122 -13.65 0.39 -1.49
C TYR A 122 -12.66 -0.40 -2.34
N VAL A 123 -11.38 -0.52 -1.94
CA VAL A 123 -10.38 -1.27 -2.73
C VAL A 123 -10.60 -2.78 -2.69
N PHE A 124 -11.32 -3.26 -1.67
CA PHE A 124 -11.68 -4.67 -1.49
C PHE A 124 -13.05 -5.03 -2.06
N GLY A 125 -13.72 -4.11 -2.77
CA GLY A 125 -15.04 -4.32 -3.33
C GLY A 125 -16.16 -3.99 -2.35
N TYR A 126 -17.38 -4.45 -2.62
CA TYR A 126 -18.59 -3.91 -1.99
C TYR A 126 -19.63 -4.99 -1.66
N GLY A 127 -20.39 -4.75 -0.59
CA GLY A 127 -21.58 -5.50 -0.22
C GLY A 127 -21.35 -7.02 -0.15
N ARG A 128 -22.30 -7.81 -0.68
CA ARG A 128 -22.27 -9.29 -0.65
C ARG A 128 -21.08 -9.93 -1.38
N ARG A 129 -20.31 -9.15 -2.14
CA ARG A 129 -19.13 -9.63 -2.91
C ARG A 129 -17.85 -8.92 -2.48
N LEU A 130 -17.85 -8.30 -1.29
CA LEU A 130 -16.65 -7.82 -0.62
C LEU A 130 -15.60 -8.94 -0.54
N CYS A 131 -14.34 -8.59 -0.73
CA CYS A 131 -13.23 -9.53 -0.70
C CYS A 131 -13.18 -10.28 0.64
N PRO A 132 -13.36 -11.62 0.64
CA PRO A 132 -13.26 -12.39 1.88
C PRO A 132 -11.83 -12.40 2.47
N GLY A 133 -10.83 -12.02 1.66
CA GLY A 133 -9.42 -11.98 2.05
C GLY A 133 -8.96 -10.64 2.62
N GLN A 134 -9.84 -9.65 2.81
CA GLN A 134 -9.47 -8.30 3.24
C GLN A 134 -8.63 -8.30 4.54
N VAL A 135 -9.14 -8.90 5.61
CA VAL A 135 -8.46 -8.94 6.92
C VAL A 135 -7.09 -9.61 6.82
N TRP A 136 -6.99 -10.71 6.06
CA TRP A 136 -5.72 -11.38 5.83
C TRP A 136 -4.74 -10.50 5.05
N ALA A 137 -5.20 -9.84 3.99
CA ALA A 137 -4.38 -8.96 3.18
C ALA A 137 -3.85 -7.76 3.98
N GLU A 138 -4.68 -7.13 4.80
CA GLU A 138 -4.27 -6.01 5.66
C GLU A 138 -3.18 -6.44 6.65
N HIS A 139 -3.34 -7.59 7.32
CA HIS A 139 -2.31 -8.14 8.20
C HIS A 139 -1.01 -8.47 7.46
N MET A 140 -1.11 -9.10 6.28
CA MET A 140 0.06 -9.46 5.48
C MET A 140 0.80 -8.22 4.96
N ILE A 141 0.09 -7.17 4.56
CA ILE A 141 0.70 -5.90 4.15
C ILE A 141 1.44 -5.27 5.33
N PHE A 142 0.79 -5.19 6.49
CA PHE A 142 1.39 -4.64 7.70
C PHE A 142 2.67 -5.39 8.08
N ILE A 143 2.59 -6.71 8.29
CA ILE A 143 3.73 -7.48 8.80
C ILE A 143 4.89 -7.51 7.81
N ALA A 144 4.60 -7.56 6.50
CA ALA A 144 5.63 -7.52 5.47
C ALA A 144 6.30 -6.15 5.39
N ALA A 145 5.52 -5.06 5.46
CA ALA A 145 6.05 -3.70 5.44
C ALA A 145 6.93 -3.43 6.67
N VAL A 146 6.42 -3.69 7.88
CA VAL A 146 7.16 -3.44 9.13
C VAL A 146 8.43 -4.31 9.22
N SER A 147 8.37 -5.58 8.82
CA SER A 147 9.55 -6.46 8.84
C SER A 147 10.62 -6.01 7.86
N LEU A 148 10.23 -5.61 6.64
CA LEU A 148 11.18 -5.08 5.67
C LEU A 148 11.83 -3.78 6.16
N LEU A 149 11.05 -2.87 6.74
CA LEU A 149 11.55 -1.59 7.27
C LEU A 149 12.42 -1.78 8.51
N ALA A 150 12.10 -2.74 9.38
CA ALA A 150 12.90 -3.02 10.56
C ALA A 150 14.31 -3.49 10.20
N VAL A 151 14.46 -4.24 9.10
CA VAL A 151 15.72 -4.94 8.78
C VAL A 151 16.50 -4.31 7.63
N PHE A 152 15.84 -3.76 6.62
CA PHE A 152 16.48 -3.39 5.35
C PHE A 152 16.37 -1.90 5.02
N ASN A 153 17.41 -1.40 4.35
CA ASN A 153 17.37 -0.20 3.53
C ASN A 153 16.98 -0.60 2.11
N ILE A 154 15.97 0.06 1.56
CA ILE A 154 15.47 -0.13 0.20
C ILE A 154 15.84 1.10 -0.61
N GLU A 155 16.80 0.95 -1.52
CA GLU A 155 17.43 2.05 -2.26
C GLU A 155 17.43 1.80 -3.77
N LYS A 156 17.56 2.89 -4.54
CA LYS A 156 17.65 2.80 -6.00
C LYS A 156 18.92 2.02 -6.36
N ALA A 157 18.79 1.05 -7.24
CA ALA A 157 19.97 0.38 -7.78
C ALA A 157 20.82 1.36 -8.57
N LEU A 158 22.15 1.17 -8.56
CA LEU A 158 23.09 1.98 -9.32
C LEU A 158 23.56 1.22 -10.58
N ASP A 159 23.83 1.96 -11.65
CA ASP A 159 24.49 1.43 -12.84
C ASP A 159 26.01 1.25 -12.62
N LEU A 160 26.72 0.75 -13.64
CA LEU A 160 28.19 0.55 -13.56
C LEU A 160 28.98 1.86 -13.37
N LYS A 161 28.35 3.02 -13.56
CA LYS A 161 28.93 4.35 -13.38
C LYS A 161 28.52 5.00 -12.06
N GLY A 162 27.74 4.31 -11.22
CA GLY A 162 27.25 4.82 -9.94
C GLY A 162 26.00 5.70 -10.04
N ASN A 163 25.34 5.79 -11.20
CA ASN A 163 24.11 6.58 -11.34
C ASN A 163 22.87 5.76 -10.95
N PRO A 164 21.86 6.37 -10.31
CA PRO A 164 20.60 5.70 -10.03
C PRO A 164 19.91 5.22 -11.31
N ILE A 165 19.57 3.94 -11.36
CA ILE A 165 18.76 3.35 -12.41
C ILE A 165 17.33 3.90 -12.28
N PRO A 166 16.71 4.37 -13.38
CA PRO A 166 15.33 4.83 -13.37
C PRO A 166 14.36 3.76 -12.85
N LEU A 167 13.36 4.19 -12.07
CA LEU A 167 12.32 3.30 -11.57
C LEU A 167 11.38 2.91 -12.71
N ASN A 168 10.97 1.65 -12.76
CA ASN A 168 9.91 1.21 -13.64
C ASN A 168 8.56 1.44 -12.94
N GLU A 169 7.77 2.39 -13.44
CA GLU A 169 6.41 2.68 -12.96
C GLU A 169 5.34 2.08 -13.88
N ASP A 170 5.75 1.34 -14.91
CA ASP A 170 4.84 0.72 -15.87
C ASP A 170 4.12 -0.46 -15.24
N HIS A 171 2.81 -0.48 -15.45
CA HIS A 171 1.96 -1.57 -15.02
C HIS A 171 1.48 -2.36 -16.22
N LYS A 172 1.48 -3.69 -16.10
CA LYS A 172 0.95 -4.55 -17.15
C LYS A 172 -0.55 -4.30 -17.34
N PRO A 173 -1.06 -4.29 -18.59
CA PRO A 173 -2.48 -4.17 -18.86
C PRO A 173 -3.18 -5.49 -18.49
N ALA A 174 -3.66 -5.58 -17.26
CA ALA A 174 -4.39 -6.73 -16.73
C ALA A 174 -5.46 -6.27 -15.72
N ILE A 175 -6.38 -7.17 -15.36
CA ILE A 175 -7.40 -6.91 -14.33
C ILE A 175 -6.73 -6.50 -13.01
N VAL A 176 -5.64 -7.20 -12.67
CA VAL A 176 -4.76 -6.86 -11.55
C VAL A 176 -3.63 -5.99 -12.07
N ARG A 177 -3.47 -4.82 -11.48
CA ARG A 177 -2.45 -3.84 -11.85
C ARG A 177 -1.09 -4.27 -11.31
N LEU A 178 -0.35 -5.04 -12.11
CA LEU A 178 0.96 -5.59 -11.75
C LEU A 178 2.09 -4.68 -12.21
N LEU A 179 2.92 -4.23 -11.28
CA LEU A 179 4.12 -3.44 -11.56
C LEU A 179 5.13 -4.29 -12.35
N GLY A 180 5.78 -3.69 -13.35
CA GLY A 180 6.88 -4.32 -14.06
C GLY A 180 8.11 -4.59 -13.18
N PRO A 181 9.06 -5.42 -13.64
CA PRO A 181 10.29 -5.63 -12.91
C PRO A 181 11.09 -4.32 -12.80
N SER A 182 11.61 -4.06 -11.60
CA SER A 182 12.50 -2.95 -11.27
C SER A 182 13.77 -3.47 -10.61
N LYS A 183 14.90 -2.79 -10.83
CA LYS A 183 16.13 -3.04 -10.06
C LYS A 183 16.15 -2.16 -8.82
N CYS A 184 16.47 -2.75 -7.67
CA CYS A 184 16.68 -2.05 -6.41
C CYS A 184 17.85 -2.68 -5.65
N ALA A 185 18.43 -1.90 -4.75
CA ALA A 185 19.37 -2.38 -3.76
C ALA A 185 18.60 -2.58 -2.45
N ILE A 186 18.67 -3.79 -1.88
CA ILE A 186 18.10 -4.11 -0.58
C ILE A 186 19.26 -4.58 0.29
N THR A 187 19.63 -3.76 1.28
CA THR A 187 20.79 -4.01 2.15
C THR A 187 20.35 -4.02 3.61
N PRO A 188 20.94 -4.84 4.49
CA PRO A 188 20.64 -4.75 5.91
C PRO A 188 20.92 -3.36 6.46
N ARG A 189 20.07 -2.86 7.36
CA ARG A 189 20.23 -1.56 8.02
C ARG A 189 21.48 -1.49 8.91
N SER A 190 21.85 -2.64 9.47
CA SER A 190 23.03 -2.81 10.33
C SER A 190 23.38 -4.29 10.45
N GLU A 191 24.57 -4.58 10.99
CA GLU A 191 24.98 -5.95 11.29
C GLU A 191 24.04 -6.63 12.30
N LYS A 192 23.54 -5.86 13.30
CA LYS A 192 22.55 -6.34 14.28
C LYS A 192 21.23 -6.71 13.60
N ALA A 193 20.73 -5.88 12.67
CA ALA A 193 19.54 -6.22 11.90
C ALA A 193 19.75 -7.49 11.04
N ALA A 194 20.94 -7.64 10.46
CA ALA A 194 21.29 -8.85 9.72
C ALA A 194 21.40 -10.09 10.62
N SER A 195 21.84 -9.95 11.86
CA SER A 195 21.91 -11.07 12.81
C SER A 195 20.51 -11.54 13.21
N LEU A 196 19.57 -10.63 13.46
CA LEU A 196 18.18 -10.97 13.80
C LEU A 196 17.51 -11.90 12.77
N VAL A 197 17.84 -11.75 11.48
CA VAL A 197 17.32 -12.64 10.42
C VAL A 197 18.07 -13.97 10.38
N ARG A 198 19.40 -13.95 10.53
CA ARG A 198 20.23 -15.16 10.49
C ARG A 198 19.97 -16.08 11.68
N ASP A 199 19.76 -15.52 12.86
CA ASP A 199 19.58 -16.27 14.11
C ASP A 199 18.22 -17.03 14.16
N ILE A 200 17.29 -16.70 13.25
CA ILE A 200 15.97 -17.34 13.12
C ILE A 200 15.96 -18.39 11.99
N ALA A 201 16.92 -18.33 11.06
CA ALA A 201 17.02 -19.29 9.97
C ALA A 201 17.63 -20.60 10.50
N PRO A 202 16.95 -21.76 10.35
CA PRO A 202 17.47 -23.06 10.79
C PRO A 202 18.72 -23.51 10.03
#